data_AF-L9ZF85-F1
#
_entry.id   AF-L9ZF85-F1
#
_cell.length_a   1.000
_cell.length_b   1.000
_cell.length_c   1.000
_cell.angle_alpha   90.00
_cell.angle_beta   90.00
_cell.angle_gamma   90.00
#
_symmetry.space_group_name_H-M   'P 1'
#
loop_
_entity.id
_entity.type
_entity.pdbx_description
1 polymer ?
#
loop_
_entity_poly.entity_id
_entity_poly.type
_entity_poly.pdbx_seq_one_letter_code
_entity_poly.pdbx_strand_id
1 'polypeptide(L)'
;MDIRVQGPGPTSPFLSARDLFETEQDLSLPVHVRLRDDPDERTWAAHYDDHHVLNISRQAASSAMARELALHEFAHMVRHEQQHPSHTQSTEEVLYLALAGKSVERRKLSHCYQIANHMKDIYADDITLSVGPGEKLLSFLESSLAAAVADRPETPSRPGFQRLSASADPEITAVNAAFALALAERHDLVDEEHRLYDLAYAAAMDAPEIDFDGFKRRFRELVREPDTSTYRQVLVDATRSYVGGTSRAAD
;
A
#
# COMPACT_ATOMS: atom_id res chain seq x y z
N MET A 1 4.50 22.85 -9.75
CA MET A 1 4.98 21.50 -10.12
C MET A 1 5.38 21.37 -11.61
N ASP A 2 6.62 20.97 -11.92
CA ASP A 2 7.08 20.63 -13.30
C ASP A 2 6.96 19.10 -13.55
N ILE A 3 6.35 18.68 -14.68
CA ILE A 3 6.18 17.26 -15.04
C ILE A 3 6.73 17.00 -16.44
N ARG A 4 7.59 15.99 -16.53
CA ARG A 4 8.20 15.54 -17.79
C ARG A 4 7.88 14.07 -18.03
N VAL A 5 7.08 13.79 -19.04
CA VAL A 5 6.71 12.42 -19.42
C VAL A 5 7.69 11.87 -20.45
N GLN A 6 8.31 10.73 -20.14
CA GLN A 6 9.31 10.06 -20.97
C GLN A 6 8.76 8.70 -21.44
N GLY A 7 8.75 8.51 -22.76
CA GLY A 7 8.33 7.26 -23.40
C GLY A 7 7.00 7.37 -24.17
N PRO A 8 6.64 6.34 -24.95
CA PRO A 8 5.39 6.31 -25.70
C PRO A 8 4.20 6.01 -24.77
N GLY A 9 3.25 6.93 -24.66
CA GLY A 9 2.00 6.70 -23.92
C GLY A 9 1.23 7.98 -23.61
N PRO A 10 0.12 7.87 -22.86
CA PRO A 10 -0.74 9.01 -22.57
C PRO A 10 -0.06 9.98 -21.59
N THR A 11 -0.16 11.27 -21.87
CA THR A 11 0.31 12.34 -20.96
C THR A 11 -0.83 12.94 -20.13
N SER A 12 -2.05 12.90 -20.67
CA SER A 12 -3.25 13.52 -20.09
C SER A 12 -3.51 13.14 -18.62
N PRO A 13 -3.40 11.86 -18.20
CA PRO A 13 -3.64 11.51 -16.79
C PRO A 13 -2.71 12.21 -15.81
N PHE A 14 -1.43 12.37 -16.17
CA PHE A 14 -0.42 12.99 -15.31
C PHE A 14 -0.58 14.50 -15.23
N LEU A 15 -0.93 15.16 -16.35
CA LEU A 15 -1.24 16.59 -16.36
C LEU A 15 -2.54 16.89 -15.60
N SER A 16 -3.56 16.04 -15.77
CA SER A 16 -4.80 16.16 -14.98
C SER A 16 -4.57 15.90 -13.50
N ALA A 17 -3.69 14.96 -13.13
CA ALA A 17 -3.31 14.73 -11.74
C ALA A 17 -2.62 15.97 -11.16
N ARG A 18 -1.64 16.54 -11.90
CA ARG A 18 -0.97 17.79 -11.51
C ARG A 18 -1.96 18.92 -11.25
N ASP A 19 -2.84 19.19 -12.21
CA ASP A 19 -3.77 20.32 -12.12
C ASP A 19 -4.70 20.19 -10.91
N LEU A 20 -5.05 18.96 -10.51
CA LEU A 20 -5.83 18.70 -9.30
C LEU A 20 -4.97 18.80 -8.03
N PHE A 21 -3.75 18.24 -8.06
CA PHE A 21 -2.83 18.22 -6.93
C PHE A 21 -2.40 19.65 -6.53
N GLU A 22 -2.14 20.51 -7.52
CA GLU A 22 -1.77 21.92 -7.34
C GLU A 22 -2.86 22.79 -6.69
N THR A 23 -4.05 22.24 -6.45
CA THR A 23 -5.10 22.96 -5.71
C THR A 23 -4.83 23.01 -4.20
N GLU A 24 -4.11 22.01 -3.65
CA GLU A 24 -3.81 21.93 -2.21
C GLU A 24 -2.33 21.69 -1.90
N GLN A 25 -1.55 21.13 -2.83
CA GLN A 25 -0.17 20.71 -2.63
C GLN A 25 0.72 21.15 -3.78
N ASP A 26 2.04 21.18 -3.58
CA ASP A 26 3.02 21.40 -4.66
C ASP A 26 4.26 20.54 -4.42
N LEU A 27 5.03 20.30 -5.49
CA LEU A 27 6.35 19.69 -5.42
C LEU A 27 7.39 20.69 -5.88
N SER A 28 8.42 20.84 -5.05
CA SER A 28 9.55 21.73 -5.30
C SER A 28 10.45 21.17 -6.40
N LEU A 29 10.61 19.85 -6.45
CA LEU A 29 11.41 19.17 -7.46
C LEU A 29 10.56 18.74 -8.67
N PRO A 30 11.13 18.76 -9.89
CA PRO A 30 10.44 18.27 -11.08
C PRO A 30 10.17 16.76 -10.98
N VAL A 31 9.08 16.31 -11.59
CA VAL A 31 8.72 14.89 -11.67
C VAL A 31 8.97 14.34 -13.07
N HIS A 32 9.81 13.31 -13.16
CA HIS A 32 10.08 12.56 -14.38
C HIS A 32 9.23 11.30 -14.42
N VAL A 33 8.22 11.28 -15.28
CA VAL A 33 7.35 10.11 -15.48
C VAL A 33 8.00 9.17 -16.50
N ARG A 34 8.26 7.92 -16.10
CA ARG A 34 8.84 6.88 -16.95
C ARG A 34 7.79 5.82 -17.28
N LEU A 35 7.42 5.75 -18.55
CA LEU A 35 6.49 4.75 -19.07
C LEU A 35 7.25 3.47 -19.44
N ARG A 36 6.84 2.34 -18.86
CA ARG A 36 7.45 1.02 -19.12
C ARG A 36 6.55 0.13 -19.96
N ASP A 37 7.15 -0.67 -20.83
CA ASP A 37 6.41 -1.57 -21.71
C ASP A 37 5.93 -2.85 -21.03
N ASP A 38 6.66 -3.32 -20.01
CA ASP A 38 6.27 -4.48 -19.23
C ASP A 38 4.94 -4.18 -18.50
N PRO A 39 3.85 -4.90 -18.79
CA PRO A 39 2.56 -4.69 -18.14
C PRO A 39 2.59 -4.97 -16.63
N ASP A 40 3.49 -5.85 -16.19
CA ASP A 40 3.63 -6.28 -14.80
C ASP A 40 4.55 -5.33 -14.00
N GLU A 41 5.13 -4.32 -14.66
CA GLU A 41 5.89 -3.28 -13.99
C GLU A 41 5.03 -2.52 -12.99
N ARG A 42 5.46 -2.52 -11.73
CA ARG A 42 4.77 -1.82 -10.65
C ARG A 42 4.88 -0.31 -10.80
N THR A 43 3.82 0.38 -10.39
CA THR A 43 3.86 1.82 -10.14
C THR A 43 4.66 2.10 -8.87
N TRP A 44 5.57 3.07 -8.90
CA TRP A 44 6.33 3.51 -7.74
C TRP A 44 6.96 4.89 -7.96
N ALA A 45 7.22 5.60 -6.85
CA ALA A 45 8.04 6.80 -6.79
C ALA A 45 9.49 6.52 -6.33
N ALA A 46 10.44 7.25 -6.91
CA ALA A 46 11.80 7.36 -6.37
C ALA A 46 12.23 8.83 -6.30
N HIS A 47 13.17 9.11 -5.42
CA HIS A 47 13.60 10.46 -5.08
C HIS A 47 15.10 10.60 -5.31
N TYR A 48 15.50 11.66 -6.02
CA TYR A 48 16.89 12.06 -6.25
C TYR A 48 17.06 13.51 -5.82
N ASP A 49 18.31 13.96 -5.68
CA ASP A 49 18.62 15.31 -5.17
C ASP A 49 18.01 16.45 -6.01
N ASP A 50 17.79 16.23 -7.31
CA ASP A 50 17.33 17.24 -8.27
C ASP A 50 15.98 16.93 -8.94
N HIS A 51 15.40 15.74 -8.71
CA HIS A 51 14.11 15.34 -9.30
C HIS A 51 13.47 14.15 -8.59
N HIS A 52 12.17 13.99 -8.79
CA HIS A 52 11.46 12.74 -8.51
C HIS A 52 11.27 11.92 -9.78
N VAL A 53 11.10 10.61 -9.62
CA VAL A 53 10.72 9.70 -10.70
C VAL A 53 9.41 9.04 -10.34
N LEU A 54 8.44 9.10 -11.25
CA LEU A 54 7.25 8.25 -11.26
C LEU A 54 7.44 7.16 -12.31
N ASN A 55 7.62 5.91 -11.90
CA ASN A 55 7.66 4.78 -12.81
C ASN A 55 6.27 4.14 -12.90
N ILE A 56 5.80 3.83 -14.10
CA ILE A 56 4.46 3.25 -14.30
C ILE A 56 4.43 2.45 -15.61
N SER A 57 3.76 1.29 -15.60
CA SER A 57 3.55 0.54 -16.85
C SER A 57 2.64 1.30 -17.80
N ARG A 58 2.84 1.10 -19.11
CA ARG A 58 1.99 1.70 -20.15
C ARG A 58 0.53 1.25 -20.02
N GLN A 59 0.31 0.04 -19.54
CA GLN A 59 -1.03 -0.47 -19.23
C GLN A 59 -1.68 0.32 -18.08
N ALA A 60 -0.99 0.49 -16.96
CA ALA A 60 -1.49 1.25 -15.82
C ALA A 60 -1.71 2.72 -16.19
N ALA A 61 -0.79 3.34 -16.93
CA ALA A 61 -0.88 4.72 -17.41
C ALA A 61 -2.07 4.95 -18.37
N SER A 62 -2.55 3.90 -19.04
CA SER A 62 -3.71 3.98 -19.94
C SER A 62 -5.02 3.56 -19.29
N SER A 63 -4.99 3.17 -18.00
CA SER A 63 -6.16 2.69 -17.27
C SER A 63 -7.02 3.84 -16.73
N ALA A 64 -8.26 3.51 -16.33
CA ALA A 64 -9.15 4.45 -15.64
C ALA A 64 -8.62 4.94 -14.28
N MET A 65 -7.63 4.24 -13.72
CA MET A 65 -6.94 4.53 -12.45
C MET A 65 -5.69 5.40 -12.64
N ALA A 66 -5.26 5.69 -13.87
CA ALA A 66 -3.95 6.30 -14.13
C ALA A 66 -3.73 7.64 -13.39
N ARG A 67 -4.78 8.48 -13.30
CA ARG A 67 -4.70 9.77 -12.60
C ARG A 67 -4.60 9.56 -11.09
N GLU A 68 -5.39 8.65 -10.54
CA GLU A 68 -5.45 8.34 -9.12
C GLU A 68 -4.16 7.68 -8.63
N LEU A 69 -3.56 6.81 -9.46
CA LEU A 69 -2.21 6.30 -9.24
C LEU A 69 -1.17 7.43 -9.26
N ALA A 70 -1.26 8.37 -10.21
CA ALA A 70 -0.34 9.50 -10.24
C ALA A 70 -0.46 10.42 -9.01
N LEU A 71 -1.69 10.71 -8.55
CA LEU A 71 -1.93 11.49 -7.34
C LEU A 71 -1.32 10.82 -6.09
N HIS A 72 -1.51 9.51 -5.94
CA HIS A 72 -0.91 8.72 -4.86
C HIS A 72 0.62 8.84 -4.84
N GLU A 73 1.25 8.70 -6.00
CA GLU A 73 2.72 8.79 -6.09
C GLU A 73 3.24 10.22 -5.90
N PHE A 74 2.48 11.25 -6.30
CA PHE A 74 2.82 12.63 -5.97
C PHE A 74 2.71 12.90 -4.47
N ALA A 75 1.73 12.31 -3.79
CA ALA A 75 1.62 12.39 -2.34
C ALA A 75 2.82 11.75 -1.62
N HIS A 76 3.34 10.62 -2.12
CA HIS A 76 4.61 10.06 -1.63
C HIS A 76 5.77 11.05 -1.78
N MET A 77 5.87 11.72 -2.93
CA MET A 77 6.91 12.72 -3.19
C MET A 77 6.79 13.93 -2.26
N VAL A 78 5.57 14.40 -1.99
CA VAL A 78 5.32 15.50 -1.04
C VAL A 78 5.76 15.11 0.35
N ARG A 79 5.36 13.92 0.83
CA ARG A 79 5.77 13.44 2.15
C ARG A 79 7.29 13.28 2.25
N HIS A 80 7.96 12.89 1.17
CA HIS A 80 9.41 12.86 1.10
C HIS A 80 10.04 14.27 1.19
N GLU A 81 9.55 15.25 0.41
CA GLU A 81 10.04 16.64 0.47
C GLU A 81 9.83 17.28 1.86
N GLN A 82 8.70 16.96 2.51
CA GLN A 82 8.38 17.40 3.87
C GLN A 82 9.25 16.72 4.95
N GLN A 83 10.10 15.76 4.57
CA GLN A 83 10.87 14.92 5.50
C GLN A 83 9.98 14.18 6.50
N HIS A 84 8.74 13.88 6.12
CA HIS A 84 7.78 13.22 6.99
C HIS A 84 8.33 11.85 7.41
N PRO A 85 8.30 11.45 8.71
CA PRO A 85 8.96 10.23 9.18
C PRO A 85 8.58 8.95 8.44
N SER A 86 7.34 8.85 7.94
CA SER A 86 6.94 7.70 7.12
C SER A 86 7.72 7.55 5.82
N HIS A 87 8.29 8.62 5.28
CA HIS A 87 9.00 8.64 4.00
C HIS A 87 10.51 8.84 4.13
N THR A 88 11.01 9.00 5.36
CA THR A 88 12.45 9.14 5.66
C THR A 88 12.98 8.07 6.61
N GLN A 89 12.15 7.44 7.45
CA GLN A 89 12.58 6.35 8.33
C GLN A 89 12.93 5.11 7.50
N SER A 90 14.14 4.58 7.71
CA SER A 90 14.58 3.34 7.09
C SER A 90 13.73 2.16 7.57
N THR A 91 13.03 1.51 6.64
CA THR A 91 12.33 0.25 6.90
C THR A 91 13.31 -0.83 7.33
N GLU A 92 14.49 -0.92 6.70
CA GLU A 92 15.50 -1.92 7.04
C GLU A 92 15.99 -1.79 8.49
N GLU A 93 16.24 -0.55 8.95
CA GLU A 93 16.60 -0.28 10.35
C GLU A 93 15.50 -0.79 11.31
N VAL A 94 14.23 -0.50 10.99
CA VAL A 94 13.10 -0.94 11.81
C VAL A 94 12.97 -2.45 11.84
N LEU A 95 13.11 -3.13 10.69
CA LEU A 95 13.08 -4.58 10.64
C LEU A 95 14.24 -5.19 11.43
N TYR A 96 15.44 -4.61 11.36
CA TYR A 96 16.58 -5.03 12.18
C TYR A 96 16.26 -4.92 13.68
N LEU A 97 15.73 -3.78 14.12
CA LEU A 97 15.35 -3.56 15.54
C LEU A 97 14.20 -4.47 15.99
N ALA A 98 13.22 -4.71 15.14
CA ALA A 98 12.03 -5.50 15.46
C ALA A 98 12.32 -7.00 15.52
N LEU A 99 13.24 -7.48 14.67
CA LEU A 99 13.52 -8.89 14.43
C LEU A 99 14.88 -9.35 14.97
N ALA A 100 15.63 -8.48 15.64
CA ALA A 100 16.90 -8.84 16.28
C ALA A 100 16.76 -10.10 17.16
N GLY A 101 17.62 -11.09 16.90
CA GLY A 101 17.63 -12.36 17.63
C GLY A 101 16.52 -13.35 17.24
N LYS A 102 15.71 -13.06 16.21
CA LYS A 102 14.65 -13.97 15.74
C LYS A 102 15.03 -14.65 14.43
N SER A 103 14.64 -15.92 14.29
CA SER A 103 14.59 -16.60 12.99
C SER A 103 13.24 -16.33 12.35
N VAL A 104 13.22 -15.76 11.16
CA VAL A 104 11.99 -15.35 10.45
C VAL A 104 11.98 -15.98 9.07
N GLU A 105 10.85 -16.57 8.69
CA GLU A 105 10.65 -17.09 7.35
C GLU A 105 10.80 -15.98 6.30
N ARG A 106 11.47 -16.28 5.18
CA ARG A 106 11.70 -15.30 4.11
C ARG A 106 10.39 -14.68 3.59
N ARG A 107 9.31 -15.47 3.52
CA ARG A 107 7.97 -14.96 3.13
C ARG A 107 7.45 -13.89 4.11
N LYS A 108 7.58 -14.12 5.42
CA LYS A 108 7.15 -13.17 6.45
C LYS A 108 8.00 -11.91 6.44
N LEU A 109 9.29 -12.01 6.11
CA LEU A 109 10.13 -10.83 5.93
C LEU A 109 9.61 -9.96 4.77
N SER A 110 9.27 -10.55 3.62
CA SER A 110 8.65 -9.83 2.50
C SER A 110 7.33 -9.17 2.91
N HIS A 111 6.50 -9.87 3.69
CA HIS A 111 5.25 -9.30 4.22
C HIS A 111 5.50 -8.12 5.17
N CYS A 112 6.57 -8.13 5.98
CA CYS A 112 6.91 -6.99 6.83
C CYS A 112 7.25 -5.73 6.00
N TYR A 113 7.94 -5.88 4.87
CA TYR A 113 8.14 -4.77 3.93
C TYR A 113 6.82 -4.27 3.33
N GLN A 114 5.90 -5.17 3.00
CA GLN A 114 4.57 -4.79 2.51
C GLN A 114 3.75 -4.04 3.57
N ILE A 115 3.78 -4.49 4.83
CA ILE A 115 3.15 -3.80 5.96
C ILE A 115 3.75 -2.41 6.16
N ALA A 116 5.07 -2.28 6.05
CA ALA A 116 5.73 -0.99 6.11
C ALA A 116 5.25 -0.06 4.98
N ASN A 117 5.10 -0.58 3.76
CA ASN A 117 4.54 0.19 2.64
C ASN A 117 3.09 0.60 2.93
N HIS A 118 2.20 -0.29 3.39
CA HIS A 118 0.84 0.08 3.79
C HIS A 118 0.80 1.22 4.80
N MET A 119 1.72 1.21 5.77
CA MET A 119 1.83 2.31 6.72
C MET A 119 2.25 3.62 6.05
N LYS A 120 3.10 3.59 5.03
CA LYS A 120 3.48 4.78 4.23
C LYS A 120 2.30 5.25 3.38
N ASP A 121 1.62 4.31 2.75
CA ASP A 121 0.52 4.53 1.82
C ASP A 121 -0.63 5.26 2.52
N ILE A 122 -0.93 4.96 3.79
CA ILE A 122 -1.92 5.73 4.58
C ILE A 122 -1.58 7.23 4.61
N TYR A 123 -0.32 7.61 4.78
CA TYR A 123 0.09 9.03 4.81
C TYR A 123 0.07 9.70 3.43
N ALA A 124 0.23 8.92 2.36
CA ALA A 124 0.11 9.39 0.99
C ALA A 124 -1.36 9.49 0.57
N ASP A 125 -2.17 8.52 0.96
CA ASP A 125 -3.62 8.50 0.71
C ASP A 125 -4.34 9.58 1.51
N ASP A 126 -3.85 9.95 2.70
CA ASP A 126 -4.33 11.12 3.44
C ASP A 126 -4.32 12.40 2.58
N ILE A 127 -3.30 12.57 1.73
CA ILE A 127 -3.20 13.70 0.78
C ILE A 127 -4.01 13.40 -0.49
N THR A 128 -3.89 12.19 -1.03
CA THR A 128 -4.56 11.81 -2.28
C THR A 128 -6.08 11.98 -2.19
N LEU A 129 -6.65 11.62 -1.04
CA LEU A 129 -8.07 11.72 -0.75
C LEU A 129 -8.49 13.12 -0.27
N SER A 130 -7.55 14.02 0.04
CA SER A 130 -7.87 15.44 0.25
C SER A 130 -8.08 16.16 -1.09
N VAL A 131 -7.31 15.80 -2.11
CA VAL A 131 -7.34 16.46 -3.43
C VAL A 131 -8.30 15.81 -4.43
N GLY A 132 -8.65 14.53 -4.27
CA GLY A 132 -9.37 13.77 -5.28
C GLY A 132 -10.48 12.87 -4.76
N PRO A 133 -11.43 12.47 -5.63
CA PRO A 133 -12.53 11.58 -5.29
C PRO A 133 -12.02 10.17 -4.91
N GLY A 134 -12.48 9.64 -3.77
CA GLY A 134 -12.02 8.36 -3.22
C GLY A 134 -12.71 7.11 -3.81
N GLU A 135 -13.79 7.25 -4.57
CA GLU A 135 -14.62 6.12 -5.01
C GLU A 135 -13.87 5.13 -5.91
N LYS A 136 -12.95 5.65 -6.74
CA LYS A 136 -12.10 4.81 -7.60
C LYS A 136 -11.08 4.00 -6.81
N LEU A 137 -10.46 4.62 -5.80
CA LEU A 137 -9.54 3.92 -4.91
C LEU A 137 -10.28 2.82 -4.14
N LEU A 138 -11.46 3.14 -3.60
CA LEU A 138 -12.30 2.16 -2.93
C LEU A 138 -12.69 0.99 -3.83
N SER A 139 -13.12 1.27 -5.06
CA SER A 139 -13.45 0.24 -6.06
C SER A 139 -12.25 -0.65 -6.41
N PHE A 140 -11.06 -0.05 -6.50
CA PHE A 140 -9.81 -0.77 -6.73
C PHE A 140 -9.45 -1.69 -5.56
N LEU A 141 -9.60 -1.21 -4.31
CA LEU A 141 -9.37 -2.00 -3.10
C LEU A 141 -10.35 -3.16 -2.99
N GLU A 142 -11.66 -2.92 -3.23
CA GLU A 142 -12.68 -3.96 -3.25
C GLU A 142 -12.35 -5.03 -4.29
N SER A 143 -12.03 -4.62 -5.53
CA SER A 143 -11.72 -5.56 -6.60
C SER A 143 -10.44 -6.35 -6.33
N SER A 144 -9.41 -5.71 -5.78
CA SER A 144 -8.13 -6.36 -5.46
C SER A 144 -8.29 -7.37 -4.33
N LEU A 145 -9.06 -7.02 -3.30
CA LEU A 145 -9.34 -7.93 -2.19
C LEU A 145 -10.22 -9.10 -2.61
N ALA A 146 -11.26 -8.86 -3.41
CA ALA A 146 -12.10 -9.91 -3.95
C ALA A 146 -11.30 -10.92 -4.78
N ALA A 147 -10.37 -10.45 -5.61
CA ALA A 147 -9.48 -11.31 -6.38
C ALA A 147 -8.56 -12.14 -5.47
N ALA A 148 -7.97 -11.52 -4.43
CA ALA A 148 -7.09 -12.21 -3.49
C ALA A 148 -7.83 -13.30 -2.69
N VAL A 149 -9.04 -13.00 -2.19
CA VAL A 149 -9.90 -13.98 -1.49
C VAL A 149 -10.30 -15.13 -2.41
N ALA A 150 -10.62 -14.85 -3.68
CA ALA A 150 -10.97 -15.88 -4.65
C ALA A 150 -9.77 -16.79 -5.03
N ASP A 151 -8.54 -16.26 -5.00
CA ASP A 151 -7.32 -16.99 -5.38
C ASP A 151 -6.69 -17.83 -4.25
N ARG A 152 -7.40 -18.00 -3.13
CA ARG A 152 -6.89 -18.72 -1.95
C ARG A 152 -6.48 -20.18 -2.25
N PRO A 153 -5.51 -20.74 -1.49
CA PRO A 153 -4.91 -22.04 -1.78
C PRO A 153 -5.85 -23.26 -1.73
N GLU A 154 -7.02 -23.14 -1.10
CA GLU A 154 -7.93 -24.26 -0.81
C GLU A 154 -8.64 -24.88 -2.01
N THR A 155 -8.44 -24.37 -3.23
CA THR A 155 -9.02 -25.03 -4.41
C THR A 155 -8.26 -26.36 -4.63
N PRO A 156 -8.87 -27.55 -4.44
CA PRO A 156 -8.18 -28.79 -4.69
C PRO A 156 -7.74 -28.79 -6.15
N SER A 157 -6.44 -28.92 -6.39
CA SER A 157 -5.92 -29.08 -7.75
C SER A 157 -6.65 -30.30 -8.36
N ARG A 158 -7.46 -30.06 -9.39
CA ARG A 158 -8.14 -31.17 -10.10
C ARG A 158 -7.07 -32.21 -10.48
N PRO A 159 -7.32 -33.52 -10.31
CA PRO A 159 -6.35 -34.54 -10.69
C PRO A 159 -5.90 -34.32 -12.15
N GLY A 160 -4.60 -34.14 -12.36
CA GLY A 160 -4.02 -33.85 -13.68
C GLY A 160 -3.82 -32.37 -14.02
N PHE A 161 -4.20 -31.43 -13.14
CA PHE A 161 -3.95 -30.00 -13.31
C PHE A 161 -2.97 -29.49 -12.25
N GLN A 162 -1.88 -28.87 -12.69
CA GLN A 162 -0.91 -28.20 -11.82
C GLN A 162 -1.09 -26.69 -11.95
N ARG A 163 -1.29 -26.00 -10.84
CA ARG A 163 -1.32 -24.53 -10.81
C ARG A 163 0.07 -23.99 -11.14
N LEU A 164 0.16 -23.07 -12.11
CA LEU A 164 1.42 -22.45 -12.55
C LEU A 164 1.71 -21.13 -11.83
N SER A 165 0.68 -20.39 -11.42
CA SER A 165 0.82 -19.16 -10.64
C SER A 165 0.83 -19.44 -9.13
N ALA A 166 1.55 -18.61 -8.37
CA ALA A 166 1.45 -18.61 -6.92
C ALA A 166 0.03 -18.18 -6.50
N SER A 167 -0.56 -18.87 -5.54
CA SER A 167 -1.80 -18.45 -4.89
C SER A 167 -1.55 -17.25 -3.99
N ALA A 168 -2.59 -16.43 -3.76
CA ALA A 168 -2.57 -15.44 -2.69
C ALA A 168 -2.23 -16.08 -1.33
N ASP A 169 -1.33 -15.45 -0.58
CA ASP A 169 -1.00 -15.87 0.80
C ASP A 169 -2.07 -15.32 1.76
N PRO A 170 -2.79 -16.18 2.50
CA PRO A 170 -3.87 -15.74 3.38
C PRO A 170 -3.41 -14.76 4.48
N GLU A 171 -2.20 -14.93 5.03
CA GLU A 171 -1.72 -14.11 6.15
C GLU A 171 -1.60 -12.63 5.74
N ILE A 172 -0.95 -12.36 4.59
CA ILE A 172 -0.80 -10.99 4.10
C ILE A 172 -2.10 -10.46 3.51
N THR A 173 -2.97 -11.33 2.99
CA THR A 173 -4.30 -10.94 2.49
C THR A 173 -5.18 -10.41 3.62
N ALA A 174 -5.15 -11.01 4.81
CA ALA A 174 -5.83 -10.49 5.98
C ALA A 174 -5.32 -9.09 6.39
N VAL A 175 -4.00 -8.85 6.32
CA VAL A 175 -3.44 -7.52 6.60
C VAL A 175 -3.80 -6.50 5.51
N ASN A 176 -3.82 -6.90 4.23
CA ASN A 176 -4.28 -6.05 3.13
C ASN A 176 -5.76 -5.65 3.30
N ALA A 177 -6.59 -6.58 3.76
CA ALA A 177 -7.99 -6.31 4.08
C ALA A 177 -8.13 -5.32 5.24
N ALA A 178 -7.33 -5.50 6.29
CA ALA A 178 -7.28 -4.57 7.42
C ALA A 178 -6.85 -3.16 6.98
N PHE A 179 -5.86 -3.07 6.10
CA PHE A 179 -5.43 -1.80 5.47
C PHE A 179 -6.56 -1.16 4.66
N ALA A 180 -7.22 -1.91 3.77
CA ALA A 180 -8.29 -1.39 2.92
C ALA A 180 -9.46 -0.83 3.74
N LEU A 181 -9.92 -1.56 4.76
CA LEU A 181 -10.97 -1.06 5.66
C LEU A 181 -10.50 0.13 6.49
N ALA A 182 -9.28 0.08 7.02
CA ALA A 182 -8.76 1.17 7.84
C ALA A 182 -8.70 2.48 7.04
N LEU A 183 -8.26 2.42 5.78
CA LEU A 183 -8.23 3.57 4.89
C LEU A 183 -9.65 4.05 4.58
N ALA A 184 -10.55 3.13 4.21
CA ALA A 184 -11.94 3.48 3.91
C ALA A 184 -12.67 4.13 5.10
N GLU A 185 -12.51 3.57 6.31
CA GLU A 185 -13.09 4.10 7.56
C GLU A 185 -12.43 5.41 8.01
N ARG A 186 -11.14 5.61 7.71
CA ARG A 186 -10.41 6.84 8.07
C ARG A 186 -10.86 8.04 7.24
N HIS A 187 -11.33 7.79 6.02
CA HIS A 187 -11.73 8.80 5.04
C HIS A 187 -13.24 8.81 4.76
N ASP A 188 -14.03 8.15 5.61
CA ASP A 188 -15.50 8.10 5.51
C ASP A 188 -16.00 7.65 4.11
N LEU A 189 -15.28 6.70 3.49
CA LEU A 189 -15.56 6.22 2.12
C LEU A 189 -16.61 5.09 2.06
N VAL A 190 -16.93 4.48 3.20
CA VAL A 190 -17.82 3.32 3.29
C VAL A 190 -18.91 3.55 4.33
N ASP A 191 -20.09 2.99 4.08
CA ASP A 191 -21.15 2.84 5.05
C ASP A 191 -21.07 1.50 5.79
N GLU A 192 -21.91 1.30 6.81
CA GLU A 192 -21.93 0.09 7.64
C GLU A 192 -22.31 -1.20 6.87
N GLU A 193 -22.92 -1.08 5.69
CA GLU A 193 -23.40 -2.20 4.87
C GLU A 193 -22.49 -2.48 3.66
N HIS A 194 -21.34 -1.80 3.58
CA HIS A 194 -20.46 -1.89 2.43
C HIS A 194 -19.83 -3.29 2.29
N ARG A 195 -19.87 -3.85 1.08
CA ARG A 195 -19.36 -5.21 0.76
C ARG A 195 -17.89 -5.45 1.09
N LEU A 196 -17.12 -4.38 1.24
CA LEU A 196 -15.71 -4.47 1.67
C LEU A 196 -15.59 -5.13 3.05
N TYR A 197 -16.58 -4.96 3.94
CA TYR A 197 -16.62 -5.65 5.22
C TYR A 197 -16.74 -7.16 5.07
N ASP A 198 -17.60 -7.65 4.17
CA ASP A 198 -17.75 -9.10 3.90
C ASP A 198 -16.45 -9.71 3.36
N LEU A 199 -15.80 -9.03 2.41
CA LEU A 199 -14.53 -9.47 1.83
C LEU A 199 -13.42 -9.49 2.88
N ALA A 200 -13.36 -8.48 3.73
CA ALA A 200 -12.37 -8.39 4.78
C ALA A 200 -12.58 -9.45 5.86
N TYR A 201 -13.85 -9.74 6.21
CA TYR A 201 -14.20 -10.83 7.10
C TYR A 201 -13.78 -12.19 6.52
N ALA A 202 -14.03 -12.43 5.23
CA ALA A 202 -13.57 -13.64 4.56
C ALA A 202 -12.04 -13.79 4.60
N ALA A 203 -11.31 -12.71 4.33
CA ALA A 203 -9.84 -12.70 4.42
C ALA A 203 -9.33 -12.99 5.85
N ALA A 204 -9.97 -12.43 6.87
CA ALA A 204 -9.61 -12.69 8.27
C ALA A 204 -9.89 -14.14 8.69
N MET A 205 -11.00 -14.72 8.23
CA MET A 205 -11.35 -16.13 8.49
C MET A 205 -10.33 -17.11 7.88
N ASP A 206 -9.70 -16.74 6.76
CA ASP A 206 -8.69 -17.55 6.10
C ASP A 206 -7.30 -17.47 6.78
N ALA A 207 -7.10 -16.56 7.74
CA ALA A 207 -5.86 -16.38 8.51
C ALA A 207 -6.11 -16.02 9.99
N PRO A 208 -6.70 -16.95 10.79
CA PRO A 208 -7.13 -16.69 12.16
C PRO A 208 -6.00 -16.35 13.15
N GLU A 209 -4.74 -16.62 12.79
CA GLU A 209 -3.55 -16.25 13.55
C GLU A 209 -3.14 -14.78 13.41
N ILE A 210 -3.70 -14.07 12.42
CA ILE A 210 -3.43 -12.65 12.19
C ILE A 210 -4.40 -11.82 13.02
N ASP A 211 -3.87 -10.89 13.82
CA ASP A 211 -4.64 -9.90 14.58
C ASP A 211 -5.23 -8.84 13.64
N PHE A 212 -6.24 -9.24 12.86
CA PHE A 212 -6.90 -8.41 11.85
C PHE A 212 -7.41 -7.08 12.44
N ASP A 213 -8.15 -7.14 13.56
CA ASP A 213 -8.68 -5.95 14.21
C ASP A 213 -7.58 -5.04 14.77
N GLY A 214 -6.49 -5.63 15.29
CA GLY A 214 -5.32 -4.89 15.72
C GLY A 214 -4.62 -4.16 14.57
N PHE A 215 -4.49 -4.79 13.39
CA PHE A 215 -3.97 -4.13 12.20
C PHE A 215 -4.91 -3.03 11.69
N LYS A 216 -6.22 -3.30 11.60
CA LYS A 216 -7.20 -2.31 11.14
C LYS A 216 -7.16 -1.07 12.02
N ARG A 217 -7.22 -1.26 13.34
CA ARG A 217 -7.13 -0.18 14.32
C ARG A 217 -5.81 0.59 14.18
N ARG A 218 -4.67 -0.12 14.12
CA ARG A 218 -3.35 0.49 14.00
C ARG A 218 -3.23 1.39 12.77
N PHE A 219 -3.70 0.91 11.61
CA PHE A 219 -3.71 1.67 10.37
C PHE A 219 -4.64 2.90 10.47
N ARG A 220 -5.87 2.71 10.95
CA ARG A 220 -6.87 3.79 11.05
C ARG A 220 -6.41 4.90 11.98
N GLU A 221 -5.78 4.54 13.09
CA GLU A 221 -5.38 5.45 14.17
C GLU A 221 -3.97 6.03 14.02
N LEU A 222 -3.30 5.83 12.88
CA LEU A 222 -2.01 6.48 12.62
C LEU A 222 -2.12 7.99 12.79
N VAL A 223 -1.32 8.53 13.71
CA VAL A 223 -1.20 9.98 13.96
C VAL A 223 -0.74 10.64 12.68
N ARG A 224 -1.44 11.70 12.26
CA ARG A 224 -1.22 12.40 10.97
C ARG A 224 0.19 12.97 10.82
N GLU A 225 0.75 13.52 11.90
CA GLU A 225 2.07 14.13 11.92
C GLU A 225 2.87 13.56 13.11
N PRO A 226 3.36 12.31 13.03
CA PRO A 226 4.17 11.71 14.07
C PRO A 226 5.58 12.29 14.04
N ASP A 227 6.29 12.23 15.17
CA ASP A 227 7.74 12.36 15.15
C ASP A 227 8.42 11.05 14.73
N THR A 228 9.73 11.09 14.47
CA THR A 228 10.51 9.93 14.04
C THR A 228 10.46 8.79 15.05
N SER A 229 10.49 9.08 16.36
CA SER A 229 10.50 8.06 17.40
C SER A 229 9.14 7.36 17.47
N THR A 230 8.04 8.11 17.43
CA THR A 230 6.67 7.58 17.42
C THR A 230 6.45 6.71 16.20
N TYR A 231 6.77 7.19 14.99
CA TYR A 231 6.57 6.40 13.77
C TYR A 231 7.39 5.12 13.78
N ARG A 232 8.67 5.20 14.19
CA ARG A 232 9.56 4.03 14.33
C ARG A 232 8.97 3.00 15.29
N GLN A 233 8.49 3.44 16.45
CA GLN A 233 7.90 2.56 17.46
C GLN A 233 6.67 1.83 16.90
N VAL A 234 5.76 2.55 16.24
CA VAL A 234 4.55 1.93 15.66
C VAL A 234 4.91 0.91 14.58
N LEU A 235 5.93 1.20 13.74
CA LEU A 235 6.38 0.26 12.71
C LEU A 235 7.08 -0.98 13.30
N VAL A 236 7.86 -0.80 14.37
CA VAL A 236 8.44 -1.92 15.16
C VAL A 236 7.32 -2.80 15.73
N ASP A 237 6.28 -2.19 16.30
CA ASP A 237 5.17 -2.91 16.92
C ASP A 237 4.32 -3.65 15.89
N ALA A 238 4.06 -3.05 14.73
CA ALA A 238 3.40 -3.71 13.60
C ALA A 238 4.20 -4.95 13.14
N THR A 239 5.51 -4.80 12.96
CA THR A 239 6.42 -5.89 12.56
C THR A 239 6.41 -7.03 13.58
N ARG A 240 6.51 -6.69 14.88
CA ARG A 240 6.50 -7.68 15.96
C ARG A 240 5.16 -8.39 16.10
N SER A 241 4.06 -7.67 15.94
CA SER A 241 2.70 -8.21 15.96
C SER A 241 2.51 -9.23 14.83
N TYR A 242 2.97 -8.90 13.61
CA TYR A 242 2.86 -9.79 12.46
C TYR A 242 3.67 -11.09 12.62
N VAL A 243 4.94 -10.97 13.03
CA VAL A 243 5.83 -12.13 13.18
C VAL A 243 5.49 -12.93 14.46
N GLY A 244 5.10 -12.25 15.53
CA GLY A 244 4.85 -12.81 16.86
C GLY A 244 3.53 -13.56 17.01
N GLY A 245 2.55 -13.35 16.12
CA GLY A 245 1.24 -14.05 16.14
C GLY A 245 1.32 -15.59 16.02
N THR A 246 2.51 -16.13 15.77
CA THR A 246 2.77 -17.59 15.69
C THR A 246 3.34 -18.20 16.97
N SER A 247 3.71 -17.41 17.99
CA SER A 247 4.21 -17.94 19.25
C SER A 247 3.09 -18.08 20.27
N ARG A 248 2.27 -19.12 20.12
CA ARG A 248 1.73 -19.79 21.32
C ARG A 248 2.95 -20.35 22.04
N ALA A 249 3.32 -19.71 23.15
CA ALA A 249 4.41 -20.16 24.00
C ALA A 249 4.24 -21.66 24.29
N ALA A 250 5.22 -22.45 23.88
CA ALA A 250 5.44 -23.74 24.49
C ALA A 250 6.15 -23.45 25.82
N ASP A 251 5.39 -23.54 26.91
CA ASP A 251 5.86 -23.91 28.25
C ASP A 251 4.69 -24.57 29.00
#